data_AF-A0A958G2T5-F1
#
_entry.id   AF-A0A958G2T5-F1
#
_cell.length_a   1.000
_cell.length_b   1.000
_cell.length_c   1.000
_cell.angle_alpha   90.00
_cell.angle_beta   90.00
_cell.angle_gamma   90.00
#
_symmetry.space_group_name_H-M   'P 1'
#
loop_
_entity.id
_entity.type
_entity.pdbx_description
1 polymer ?
#
loop_
_entity_poly.entity_id
_entity_poly.type
_entity_poly.pdbx_seq_one_letter_code
_entity_poly.pdbx_strand_id
1 'polypeptide(L)'
;MFNLLKLFFVIGLLFAICGCLGYRGAGGDTAVQPHLVAEAAQPSELLNVNSVLILPFNFAESARSVEGQAELFYSELSTAAMESLSIKVFDDKGLFKNTKWATSADNLRNGMQIAKKIGADAVVFTTLNSFVEREGSRLGAERPAQISFNMDLLRVSDQKSIWHASYFFRDQAVTENLLRVPQRIEDSAKPGWHAGWREADKILAEGLRSALTNLSLSREEQFS
;
A
#
# COMPACT_ATOMS: atom_id res chain seq x y z
N MET A 1 27.67 -70.93 1.79
CA MET A 1 26.19 -70.87 1.95
C MET A 1 25.92 -70.14 3.26
N PHE A 2 25.12 -69.06 3.25
CA PHE A 2 24.94 -68.06 4.33
C PHE A 2 26.17 -67.17 4.59
N ASN A 3 26.17 -65.89 4.24
CA ASN A 3 25.39 -64.87 4.94
C ASN A 3 24.89 -63.76 3.99
N LEU A 4 23.92 -64.10 3.13
CA LEU A 4 23.08 -63.11 2.43
C LEU A 4 22.25 -62.27 3.42
N LEU A 5 22.10 -62.74 4.67
CA LEU A 5 21.37 -62.09 5.76
C LEU A 5 22.12 -60.89 6.39
N LYS A 6 23.46 -60.83 6.29
CA LYS A 6 24.24 -59.70 6.81
C LYS A 6 24.28 -58.50 5.84
N LEU A 7 24.07 -58.75 4.54
CA LEU A 7 24.06 -57.67 3.53
C LEU A 7 22.78 -56.83 3.60
N PHE A 8 21.65 -57.42 4.01
CA PHE A 8 20.41 -56.67 4.25
C PHE A 8 20.44 -55.84 5.54
N PHE A 9 21.21 -56.23 6.54
CA PHE A 9 21.27 -55.49 7.81
C PHE A 9 22.10 -54.20 7.71
N VAL A 10 23.07 -54.13 6.79
CA VAL A 10 23.87 -52.91 6.57
C VAL A 10 23.18 -51.93 5.61
N ILE A 11 22.38 -52.43 4.66
CA ILE A 11 21.58 -51.57 3.76
C ILE A 11 20.35 -51.00 4.48
N GLY A 12 19.79 -51.70 5.47
CA GLY A 12 18.69 -51.18 6.30
C GLY A 12 19.11 -50.08 7.30
N LEU A 13 20.38 -50.04 7.72
CA LEU A 13 20.87 -49.02 8.67
C LEU A 13 21.35 -47.72 7.99
N LEU A 14 21.63 -47.76 6.68
CA LEU A 14 21.96 -46.56 5.90
C LEU A 14 20.71 -45.78 5.42
N PHE A 15 19.52 -46.38 5.49
CA PHE A 15 18.25 -45.68 5.19
C PHE A 15 17.58 -45.05 6.42
N ALA A 16 18.07 -45.30 7.64
CA ALA A 16 17.49 -44.73 8.87
C ALA A 16 18.14 -43.42 9.33
N ILE A 17 19.22 -42.96 8.68
CA ILE A 17 19.94 -41.71 9.04
C ILE A 17 19.73 -40.62 7.96
N CYS A 18 18.88 -40.87 6.96
CA CYS A 18 18.46 -39.87 5.97
C CYS A 18 16.95 -39.52 6.09
N GLY A 19 16.43 -39.54 7.32
CA GLY A 19 15.03 -39.22 7.64
C GLY A 19 14.79 -37.90 8.38
N CYS A 20 15.84 -37.16 8.74
CA CYS A 20 15.72 -35.91 9.52
C CYS A 20 16.26 -34.65 8.81
N LEU A 21 16.43 -34.70 7.49
CA LEU A 21 16.85 -33.55 6.68
C LEU A 21 15.91 -33.44 5.48
N GLY A 22 14.74 -32.84 5.70
CA GLY A 22 13.78 -32.66 4.62
C GLY A 22 12.44 -32.07 5.03
N TYR A 23 12.07 -32.14 6.31
CA TYR A 23 10.96 -31.34 6.82
C TYR A 23 11.46 -29.97 7.28
N ARG A 24 12.02 -29.21 6.33
CA ARG A 24 11.94 -27.75 6.45
C ARG A 24 10.48 -27.46 6.15
N GLY A 25 9.68 -27.40 7.21
CA GLY A 25 8.31 -26.96 7.12
C GLY A 25 8.33 -25.64 6.35
N ALA A 26 7.86 -25.66 5.12
CA ALA A 26 7.52 -24.47 4.35
C ALA A 26 6.26 -23.84 4.97
N GLY A 27 6.30 -23.57 6.27
CA GLY A 27 5.48 -22.53 6.88
C GLY A 27 6.19 -21.23 6.58
N GLY A 28 6.20 -20.84 5.30
CA GLY A 28 6.76 -19.55 4.90
C GLY A 28 6.00 -18.45 5.60
N ASP A 29 6.70 -17.59 6.34
CA ASP A 29 6.25 -16.32 6.89
C ASP A 29 5.82 -15.36 5.76
N THR A 30 4.78 -15.70 5.01
CA THR A 30 4.15 -14.75 4.11
C THR A 30 3.20 -13.91 4.95
N ALA A 31 3.78 -13.00 5.76
CA ALA A 31 3.08 -11.76 6.05
C ALA A 31 2.59 -11.24 4.69
N VAL A 32 1.30 -10.91 4.55
CA VAL A 32 0.84 -10.33 3.29
C VAL A 32 1.55 -8.99 3.15
N GLN A 33 2.55 -8.99 2.27
CA GLN A 33 3.34 -7.81 1.99
C GLN A 33 2.45 -6.85 1.21
N PRO A 34 2.32 -5.60 1.65
CA PRO A 34 1.68 -4.60 0.82
C PRO A 34 2.41 -4.52 -0.53
N HIS A 35 1.65 -4.51 -1.61
CA HIS A 35 2.21 -4.45 -2.96
C HIS A 35 2.05 -3.04 -3.49
N LEU A 36 3.17 -2.32 -3.56
CA LEU A 36 3.28 -1.05 -4.26
C LEU A 36 3.97 -1.28 -5.60
N VAL A 37 3.32 -0.87 -6.68
CA VAL A 37 3.92 -0.75 -8.00
C VAL A 37 3.90 0.71 -8.37
N ALA A 38 5.05 1.28 -8.70
CA ALA A 38 5.16 2.66 -9.10
C ALA A 38 6.12 2.80 -10.28
N GLU A 39 5.79 3.68 -11.21
CA GLU A 39 6.60 3.96 -12.39
C GLU A 39 6.58 5.45 -12.76
N ALA A 40 7.73 5.93 -13.21
CA ALA A 40 7.82 7.23 -13.88
C ALA A 40 7.53 7.04 -15.37
N ALA A 41 6.34 7.42 -15.82
CA ALA A 41 5.96 7.33 -17.23
C ALA A 41 6.83 8.23 -18.13
N GLN A 42 7.28 9.37 -17.59
CA GLN A 42 8.19 10.31 -18.26
C GLN A 42 9.23 10.81 -17.25
N PRO A 43 10.32 10.04 -16.99
CA PRO A 43 11.27 10.33 -15.91
C PRO A 43 11.87 11.74 -15.99
N SER A 44 12.30 12.18 -17.18
CA SER A 44 12.89 13.51 -17.39
C SER A 44 11.94 14.67 -17.03
N GLU A 45 10.63 14.45 -17.05
CA GLU A 45 9.65 15.47 -16.70
C GLU A 45 9.53 15.68 -15.18
N LEU A 46 9.95 14.70 -14.37
CA LEU A 46 9.94 14.83 -12.91
C LEU A 46 10.92 15.90 -12.41
N LEU A 47 11.99 16.17 -13.17
CA LEU A 47 12.94 17.26 -12.89
C LEU A 47 12.27 18.64 -12.88
N ASN A 48 11.21 18.80 -13.68
CA ASN A 48 10.52 20.07 -13.85
C ASN A 48 9.43 20.31 -12.78
N VAL A 49 9.18 19.32 -11.91
CA VAL A 49 8.18 19.42 -10.85
C VAL A 49 8.85 19.97 -9.58
N ASN A 50 8.51 21.22 -9.24
CA ASN A 50 8.99 21.90 -8.03
C ASN A 50 7.85 22.19 -7.04
N SER A 51 6.60 22.01 -7.49
CA SER A 51 5.42 22.21 -6.69
C SER A 51 4.26 21.31 -7.11
N VAL A 52 3.50 20.83 -6.14
CA VAL A 52 2.35 19.94 -6.35
C VAL A 52 1.12 20.44 -5.60
N LEU A 53 -0.04 20.34 -6.24
CA LEU A 53 -1.33 20.45 -5.56
C LEU A 53 -1.83 19.05 -5.19
N ILE A 54 -2.17 18.85 -3.92
CA ILE A 54 -2.83 17.63 -3.46
C ILE A 54 -4.34 17.80 -3.64
N LEU A 55 -4.97 16.88 -4.38
CA LEU A 55 -6.43 16.87 -4.48
C LEU A 55 -7.06 15.99 -3.39
N PRO A 56 -8.30 16.31 -2.97
CA PRO A 56 -9.14 15.37 -2.25
C PRO A 56 -9.25 14.04 -2.98
N PHE A 57 -9.38 12.96 -2.21
CA PHE A 57 -9.55 11.63 -2.76
C PHE A 57 -10.76 11.57 -3.69
N ASN A 58 -10.58 10.88 -4.81
CA ASN A 58 -11.67 10.35 -5.59
C ASN A 58 -12.01 8.93 -5.07
N PHE A 59 -13.27 8.54 -5.17
CA PHE A 59 -13.74 7.23 -4.70
C PHE A 59 -14.28 6.42 -5.87
N ALA A 60 -13.71 5.24 -6.09
CA ALA A 60 -14.32 4.26 -6.97
C ALA A 60 -15.65 3.78 -6.37
N GLU A 61 -16.51 3.17 -7.19
CA GLU A 61 -17.82 2.67 -6.76
C GLU A 61 -17.72 1.75 -5.53
N SER A 62 -16.74 0.86 -5.51
CA SER A 62 -16.47 -0.07 -4.40
C SER A 62 -15.99 0.59 -3.10
N ALA A 63 -15.59 1.87 -3.12
CA ALA A 63 -15.15 2.63 -1.96
C ALA A 63 -16.12 3.76 -1.59
N ARG A 64 -17.26 3.93 -2.28
CA ARG A 64 -18.21 5.03 -2.02
C ARG A 64 -18.80 5.01 -0.61
N SER A 65 -18.89 3.84 0.03
CA SER A 65 -19.41 3.76 1.41
C SER A 65 -18.59 4.53 2.43
N VAL A 66 -17.31 4.80 2.13
CA VAL A 66 -16.41 5.56 3.02
C VAL A 66 -16.17 7.00 2.56
N GLU A 67 -16.87 7.47 1.52
CA GLU A 67 -16.75 8.84 1.02
C GLU A 67 -17.08 9.89 2.10
N GLY A 68 -17.95 9.55 3.06
CA GLY A 68 -18.23 10.40 4.22
C GLY A 68 -17.01 10.67 5.12
N GLN A 69 -15.92 9.92 4.96
CA GLN A 69 -14.64 10.08 5.66
C GLN A 69 -13.58 10.81 4.82
N ALA A 70 -13.95 11.39 3.66
CA ALA A 70 -13.01 12.01 2.72
C ALA A 70 -12.05 13.03 3.36
N GLU A 71 -12.52 13.80 4.35
CA GLU A 71 -11.69 14.76 5.07
C GLU A 71 -10.54 14.13 5.86
N LEU A 72 -10.77 12.94 6.43
CA LEU A 72 -9.74 12.19 7.16
C LEU A 72 -8.69 11.65 6.19
N PHE A 73 -9.13 11.06 5.08
CA PHE A 73 -8.22 10.56 4.05
C PHE A 73 -7.40 11.69 3.42
N TYR A 74 -8.02 12.84 3.13
CA TYR A 74 -7.30 14.01 2.64
C TYR A 74 -6.26 14.49 3.65
N SER A 75 -6.60 14.55 4.94
CA SER A 75 -5.64 14.92 5.98
C SER A 75 -4.43 13.97 6.01
N GLU A 76 -4.66 12.66 5.88
CA GLU A 76 -3.57 11.67 5.87
C GLU A 76 -2.70 11.82 4.62
N LEU A 77 -3.31 12.02 3.44
CA LEU A 77 -2.58 12.26 2.19
C LEU A 77 -1.75 13.53 2.23
N SER A 78 -2.31 14.64 2.72
CA SER A 78 -1.57 15.90 2.87
C SER A 78 -0.40 15.74 3.84
N THR A 79 -0.61 15.07 4.97
CA THR A 79 0.46 14.79 5.95
C THR A 79 1.56 13.95 5.29
N ALA A 80 1.22 12.83 4.65
CA ALA A 80 2.18 11.99 3.96
C ALA A 80 2.94 12.74 2.85
N ALA A 81 2.28 13.64 2.13
CA ALA A 81 2.90 14.45 1.08
C ALA A 81 3.90 15.45 1.66
N MET A 82 3.53 16.16 2.73
CA MET A 82 4.42 17.11 3.40
C MET A 82 5.63 16.42 4.05
N GLU A 83 5.46 15.19 4.53
CA GLU A 83 6.54 14.40 5.13
C GLU A 83 7.49 13.79 4.09
N SER A 84 6.95 13.34 2.94
CA SER A 84 7.72 12.54 1.98
C SER A 84 8.28 13.35 0.82
N LEU A 85 7.68 14.49 0.47
CA LEU A 85 8.07 15.26 -0.71
C LEU A 85 8.97 16.44 -0.34
N SER A 86 10.17 16.48 -0.92
CA SER A 86 11.12 17.60 -0.79
C SER A 86 10.81 18.78 -1.74
N ILE A 87 9.54 19.00 -2.07
CA ILE A 87 9.06 20.04 -2.99
C ILE A 87 7.89 20.81 -2.38
N LYS A 88 7.51 21.95 -2.98
CA LYS A 88 6.41 22.76 -2.44
C LYS A 88 5.07 22.01 -2.57
N VAL A 89 4.42 21.74 -1.44
CA VAL A 89 3.09 21.13 -1.41
C VAL A 89 2.03 22.20 -1.18
N PHE A 90 1.01 22.23 -2.04
CA PHE A 90 -0.21 22.99 -1.83
C PHE A 90 -1.30 22.04 -1.34
N ASP A 91 -1.82 22.26 -0.13
CA ASP A 91 -2.80 21.40 0.54
C ASP A 91 -3.97 22.18 1.18
N ASP A 92 -4.10 23.47 0.87
CA ASP A 92 -5.10 24.33 1.50
C ASP A 92 -6.54 23.90 1.15
N LYS A 93 -7.25 23.37 2.16
CA LYS A 93 -8.66 23.00 2.08
C LYS A 93 -9.56 24.15 1.59
N GLY A 94 -9.15 25.39 1.85
CA GLY A 94 -9.79 26.61 1.37
C GLY A 94 -9.91 26.68 -0.15
N LEU A 95 -8.99 26.05 -0.88
CA LEU A 95 -8.98 26.01 -2.34
C LEU A 95 -10.20 25.29 -2.94
N PHE A 96 -10.86 24.44 -2.14
CA PHE A 96 -11.92 23.54 -2.60
C PHE A 96 -13.33 23.92 -2.13
N LYS A 97 -13.47 24.95 -1.29
CA LYS A 97 -14.73 25.31 -0.59
C LYS A 97 -15.93 25.59 -1.51
N ASN A 98 -15.69 25.97 -2.77
CA ASN A 98 -16.75 26.30 -3.74
C ASN A 98 -16.86 25.28 -4.87
N THR A 99 -16.22 24.13 -4.74
CA THR A 99 -16.15 23.11 -5.78
C THR A 99 -17.17 22.02 -5.48
N LYS A 100 -18.12 21.78 -6.40
CA LYS A 100 -19.03 20.63 -6.31
C LYS A 100 -18.33 19.40 -6.90
N TRP A 101 -18.10 18.39 -6.07
CA TRP A 101 -17.42 17.15 -6.44
C TRP A 101 -18.41 16.13 -6.98
N ALA A 102 -18.91 16.34 -8.20
CA ALA A 102 -19.97 15.50 -8.76
C ALA A 102 -19.44 14.18 -9.36
N THR A 103 -18.26 14.21 -9.98
CA THR A 103 -17.62 13.06 -10.61
C THR A 103 -16.10 13.15 -10.52
N SER A 104 -15.40 12.02 -10.63
CA SER A 104 -13.93 11.95 -10.76
C SER A 104 -13.37 12.91 -11.82
N ALA A 105 -14.03 13.01 -12.97
CA ALA A 105 -13.62 13.89 -14.06
C ALA A 105 -13.80 15.38 -13.72
N ASP A 106 -14.92 15.74 -13.06
CA ASP A 106 -15.14 17.11 -12.60
C ASP A 106 -14.12 17.51 -11.52
N ASN A 107 -13.80 16.58 -10.63
CA ASN A 107 -12.83 16.74 -9.55
C ASN A 107 -11.45 17.06 -10.12
N LEU A 108 -10.99 16.25 -11.08
CA LEU A 108 -9.73 16.49 -11.77
C LEU A 108 -9.76 17.82 -12.53
N ARG A 109 -10.80 18.09 -13.32
CA ARG A 109 -10.91 19.34 -14.10
C ARG A 109 -10.83 20.58 -13.20
N ASN A 110 -11.56 20.59 -12.09
CA ASN A 110 -11.57 21.70 -11.15
C ASN A 110 -10.21 21.82 -10.43
N GLY A 111 -9.64 20.69 -10.01
CA GLY A 111 -8.31 20.63 -9.40
C GLY A 111 -7.22 21.19 -10.32
N MET A 112 -7.24 20.83 -11.60
CA MET A 112 -6.33 21.37 -12.63
C MET A 112 -6.48 22.87 -12.81
N GLN A 113 -7.70 23.40 -12.79
CA GLN A 113 -7.94 24.85 -12.85
C GLN A 113 -7.39 25.57 -11.62
N ILE A 114 -7.54 24.99 -10.43
CA ILE A 114 -6.98 25.53 -9.19
C ILE A 114 -5.45 25.50 -9.26
N ALA A 115 -4.86 24.36 -9.62
CA ALA A 115 -3.42 24.18 -9.77
C ALA A 115 -2.80 25.22 -10.71
N LYS A 116 -3.45 25.46 -11.86
CA LYS A 116 -3.03 26.50 -12.81
C LYS A 116 -3.11 27.92 -12.21
N LYS A 117 -4.13 28.22 -11.43
CA LYS A 117 -4.31 29.54 -10.79
C LYS A 117 -3.26 29.81 -9.71
N ILE A 118 -2.89 28.79 -8.95
CA ILE A 118 -1.90 28.91 -7.86
C ILE A 118 -0.44 28.71 -8.34
N GLY A 119 -0.26 28.37 -9.63
CA GLY A 119 1.04 28.15 -10.23
C GLY A 119 1.72 26.86 -9.76
N ALA A 120 0.95 25.80 -9.51
CA ALA A 120 1.51 24.47 -9.26
C ALA A 120 1.99 23.83 -10.57
N ASP A 121 3.08 23.05 -10.51
CA ASP A 121 3.65 22.38 -11.68
C ASP A 121 2.91 21.07 -12.01
N ALA A 122 2.46 20.37 -10.97
CA ALA A 122 1.74 19.11 -11.08
C ALA A 122 0.62 18.99 -10.03
N VAL A 123 -0.22 17.98 -10.22
CA VAL A 123 -1.34 17.62 -9.35
C VAL A 123 -1.19 16.17 -8.93
N VAL A 124 -1.29 15.89 -7.63
CA VAL A 124 -1.44 14.53 -7.10
C VAL A 124 -2.93 14.20 -7.10
N PHE A 125 -3.31 13.21 -7.90
CA PHE A 125 -4.67 12.74 -8.04
C PHE A 125 -4.78 11.29 -7.57
N THR A 126 -5.49 11.07 -6.47
CA THR A 126 -5.59 9.75 -5.84
C THR A 126 -7.01 9.22 -5.91
N THR A 127 -7.18 7.99 -6.41
CA THR A 127 -8.45 7.27 -6.40
C THR A 127 -8.39 6.10 -5.43
N LEU A 128 -9.23 6.13 -4.40
CA LEU A 128 -9.44 5.01 -3.49
C LEU A 128 -10.33 3.98 -4.17
N ASN A 129 -9.77 2.80 -4.43
CA ASN A 129 -10.44 1.72 -5.13
C ASN A 129 -11.18 0.80 -4.14
N SER A 130 -10.57 0.49 -3.00
CA SER A 130 -11.23 -0.27 -1.93
C SER A 130 -10.75 0.21 -0.58
N PHE A 131 -11.69 0.35 0.35
CA PHE A 131 -11.41 0.55 1.78
C PHE A 131 -12.36 -0.32 2.57
N VAL A 132 -11.83 -1.43 3.08
CA VAL A 132 -12.56 -2.39 3.89
C VAL A 132 -11.87 -2.44 5.24
N GLU A 133 -12.57 -1.95 6.25
CA GLU A 133 -12.18 -2.21 7.62
C GLU A 133 -12.39 -3.69 7.95
N ARG A 134 -11.54 -4.21 8.82
CA ARG A 134 -11.68 -5.58 9.30
C ARG A 134 -12.87 -5.64 10.24
N GLU A 135 -13.79 -6.56 9.98
CA GLU A 135 -14.87 -6.92 10.92
C GLU A 135 -14.54 -8.28 11.55
N GLY A 136 -14.60 -8.37 12.89
CA GLY A 136 -14.39 -9.61 13.65
C GLY A 136 -13.58 -9.48 14.94
N SER A 137 -13.56 -10.56 15.73
CA SER A 137 -12.90 -10.63 17.04
C SER A 137 -11.37 -10.69 16.95
N ARG A 138 -10.68 -10.63 18.11
CA ARG A 138 -9.22 -10.81 18.22
C ARG A 138 -8.74 -12.17 17.66
N LEU A 139 -9.61 -13.18 17.67
CA LEU A 139 -9.31 -14.57 17.30
C LEU A 139 -9.79 -14.96 15.89
N GLY A 140 -10.57 -14.13 15.21
CA GLY A 140 -11.12 -14.41 13.88
C GLY A 140 -11.60 -13.14 13.18
N ALA A 141 -11.18 -12.96 11.92
CA ALA A 141 -11.73 -11.92 11.04
C ALA A 141 -12.86 -12.55 10.21
N GLU A 142 -14.07 -12.01 10.33
CA GLU A 142 -15.20 -12.35 9.46
C GLU A 142 -15.01 -11.71 8.09
N ARG A 143 -14.42 -10.50 8.06
CA ARG A 143 -14.02 -9.79 6.86
C ARG A 143 -12.58 -9.28 7.00
N PRO A 144 -11.63 -9.69 6.14
CA PRO A 144 -10.26 -9.19 6.19
C PRO A 144 -10.19 -7.71 5.78
N ALA A 145 -9.23 -6.97 6.34
CA ALA A 145 -8.96 -5.61 5.88
C ALA A 145 -8.48 -5.63 4.43
N GLN A 146 -8.95 -4.69 3.62
CA GLN A 146 -8.51 -4.54 2.24
C GLN A 146 -8.44 -3.07 1.85
N ILE A 147 -7.25 -2.64 1.42
CA ILE A 147 -6.98 -1.30 0.94
C ILE A 147 -6.42 -1.38 -0.46
N SER A 148 -6.95 -0.57 -1.38
CA SER A 148 -6.30 -0.37 -2.67
C SER A 148 -6.57 1.04 -3.18
N PHE A 149 -5.56 1.65 -3.78
CA PHE A 149 -5.67 2.96 -4.40
C PHE A 149 -4.71 3.08 -5.58
N ASN A 150 -5.05 3.99 -6.49
CA ASN A 150 -4.15 4.47 -7.53
C ASN A 150 -3.84 5.94 -7.28
N MET A 151 -2.62 6.35 -7.59
CA MET A 151 -2.13 7.71 -7.44
C MET A 151 -1.42 8.11 -8.73
N ASP A 152 -1.84 9.21 -9.32
CA ASP A 152 -1.24 9.79 -10.51
C ASP A 152 -0.64 11.15 -10.18
N LEU A 153 0.56 11.42 -10.71
CA LEU A 153 1.11 12.75 -10.79
C LEU A 153 0.86 13.30 -12.19
N LEU A 154 0.00 14.30 -12.28
CA LEU A 154 -0.43 14.89 -13.55
C LEU A 154 0.21 16.25 -13.73
N ARG A 155 0.92 16.45 -14.85
CA ARG A 155 1.53 17.74 -15.18
C ARG A 155 0.45 18.79 -15.49
N VAL A 156 0.58 19.98 -14.92
CA VAL A 156 -0.46 21.02 -15.05
C VAL A 156 -0.59 21.58 -16.46
N SER A 157 0.52 21.66 -17.20
CA SER A 157 0.55 22.27 -18.54
C SER A 157 -0.29 21.53 -19.58
N ASP A 158 -0.32 20.19 -19.53
CA ASP A 158 -0.97 19.35 -20.54
C ASP A 158 -1.75 18.14 -19.99
N GLN A 159 -1.92 18.06 -18.66
CA GLN A 159 -2.67 17.00 -17.96
C GLN A 159 -2.11 15.58 -18.15
N LYS A 160 -0.88 15.42 -18.67
CA LYS A 160 -0.28 14.11 -18.83
C LYS A 160 0.16 13.53 -17.49
N SER A 161 -0.08 12.23 -17.30
CA SER A 161 0.52 11.48 -16.21
C SER A 161 2.03 11.32 -16.49
N ILE A 162 2.84 11.80 -15.55
CA ILE A 162 4.30 11.74 -15.60
C ILE A 162 4.87 10.73 -14.60
N TRP A 163 4.05 10.33 -13.62
CA TRP A 163 4.33 9.25 -12.67
C TRP A 163 3.02 8.65 -12.17
N HIS A 164 3.04 7.34 -11.90
CA HIS A 164 1.89 6.58 -11.44
C HIS A 164 2.30 5.61 -10.34
N ALA A 165 1.41 5.38 -9.38
CA ALA A 165 1.51 4.30 -8.42
C ALA A 165 0.17 3.60 -8.18
N SER A 166 0.24 2.29 -8.01
CA SER A 166 -0.86 1.43 -7.58
C SER A 166 -0.44 0.72 -6.30
N TYR A 167 -1.26 0.86 -5.27
CA TYR A 167 -1.07 0.19 -3.99
C TYR A 167 -2.20 -0.82 -3.75
N PHE A 168 -1.83 -2.01 -3.32
CA PHE A 168 -2.76 -3.05 -2.94
C PHE A 168 -2.32 -3.74 -1.64
N PHE A 169 -3.26 -3.83 -0.70
CA PHE A 169 -3.15 -4.62 0.50
C PHE A 169 -4.45 -5.37 0.76
N ARG A 170 -4.35 -6.67 1.04
CA ARG A 170 -5.45 -7.50 1.50
C ARG A 170 -4.96 -8.41 2.60
N ASP A 171 -5.55 -8.32 3.78
CA ASP A 171 -5.21 -9.22 4.87
C ASP A 171 -5.72 -10.65 4.60
N GLN A 172 -5.09 -11.66 5.21
CA GLN A 172 -5.56 -13.05 5.16
C GLN A 172 -6.54 -13.31 6.31
N ALA A 173 -7.66 -13.99 6.02
CA ALA A 173 -8.58 -14.41 7.07
C ALA A 173 -7.92 -15.49 7.96
N VAL A 174 -8.13 -15.45 9.28
CA VAL A 174 -7.56 -16.46 10.21
C VAL A 174 -8.04 -17.87 9.88
N THR A 175 -9.25 -18.01 9.36
CA THR A 175 -9.83 -19.29 8.94
C THR A 175 -9.06 -19.92 7.78
N GLU A 176 -8.37 -19.12 6.97
CA GLU A 176 -7.44 -19.59 5.94
C GLU A 176 -6.08 -20.01 6.53
N ASN A 177 -5.81 -19.75 7.83
CA ASN A 177 -4.51 -19.99 8.45
C ASN A 177 -4.56 -20.31 9.96
N LEU A 178 -5.37 -21.29 10.36
CA LEU A 178 -5.52 -21.74 11.76
C LEU A 178 -4.19 -22.18 12.42
N LEU A 179 -3.17 -22.52 11.62
CA LEU A 179 -1.86 -22.98 12.09
C LEU A 179 -0.92 -21.84 12.56
N ARG A 180 -1.24 -20.56 12.29
CA ARG A 180 -0.39 -19.40 12.63
C ARG A 180 -0.82 -18.61 13.87
N VAL A 181 -1.88 -19.06 14.54
CA VAL A 181 -2.41 -18.43 15.77
C VAL A 181 -1.34 -18.31 16.87
N PRO A 182 -0.49 -19.32 17.15
CA PRO A 182 0.52 -19.22 18.21
C PRO A 182 1.60 -18.16 17.94
N GLN A 183 2.15 -18.16 16.72
CA GLN A 183 3.21 -17.23 16.30
C GLN A 183 2.72 -15.77 16.31
N ARG A 184 1.44 -15.56 15.96
CA ARG A 184 0.79 -14.25 15.99
C ARG A 184 0.54 -13.73 17.41
N ILE A 185 0.31 -14.61 18.40
CA ILE A 185 0.20 -14.25 19.81
C ILE A 185 1.58 -13.83 20.37
N GLU A 186 2.65 -14.44 19.87
CA GLU A 186 4.02 -14.15 20.28
C GLU A 186 4.50 -12.76 19.78
N ASP A 187 4.20 -12.40 18.53
CA ASP A 187 4.47 -11.07 17.98
C ASP A 187 3.67 -9.95 18.68
N SER A 188 2.47 -10.31 19.15
CA SER A 188 1.53 -9.46 19.88
C SER A 188 2.08 -8.92 21.22
N ALA A 189 3.09 -9.59 21.78
CA ALA A 189 3.66 -9.28 23.09
C ALA A 189 4.86 -8.30 23.03
N LYS A 190 5.30 -7.87 21.84
CA LYS A 190 6.46 -6.97 21.68
C LYS A 190 6.06 -5.50 21.97
N PRO A 191 6.88 -4.71 22.69
CA PRO A 191 6.58 -3.29 22.97
C PRO A 191 6.52 -2.47 21.68
N GLY A 192 5.44 -1.68 21.50
CA GLY A 192 5.17 -0.95 20.24
C GLY A 192 4.48 -1.81 19.16
N TRP A 193 4.37 -3.12 19.41
CA TRP A 193 3.56 -4.05 18.62
C TRP A 193 2.23 -4.20 19.34
N HIS A 194 1.14 -3.71 18.73
CA HIS A 194 -0.19 -3.99 19.27
C HIS A 194 -0.49 -5.46 19.04
N ALA A 195 -1.00 -6.11 20.08
CA ALA A 195 -1.50 -7.47 19.99
C ALA A 195 -2.78 -7.53 19.12
N GLY A 196 -2.64 -7.38 17.81
CA GLY A 196 -3.76 -7.33 16.88
C GLY A 196 -3.40 -6.64 15.57
N TRP A 197 -3.85 -7.26 14.48
CA TRP A 197 -4.33 -6.69 13.21
C TRP A 197 -4.00 -5.22 12.91
N ARG A 198 -3.47 -4.95 11.71
CA ARG A 198 -3.30 -3.58 11.20
C ARG A 198 -4.66 -2.95 10.87
N GLU A 199 -4.92 -1.77 11.42
CA GLU A 199 -6.11 -0.97 11.09
C GLU A 199 -6.02 -0.43 9.65
N ALA A 200 -7.17 -0.33 8.97
CA ALA A 200 -7.24 0.02 7.55
C ALA A 200 -6.71 1.44 7.27
N ASP A 201 -6.89 2.37 8.22
CA ASP A 201 -6.32 3.72 8.20
C ASP A 201 -4.79 3.69 8.26
N LYS A 202 -4.19 2.85 9.13
CA LYS A 202 -2.73 2.71 9.25
C LYS A 202 -2.12 2.12 7.99
N ILE A 203 -2.79 1.15 7.38
CA ILE A 203 -2.37 0.55 6.11
C ILE A 203 -2.44 1.59 4.99
N LEU A 204 -3.53 2.36 4.92
CA LEU A 204 -3.67 3.44 3.95
C LEU A 204 -2.54 4.46 4.11
N ALA A 205 -2.33 4.94 5.34
CA ALA A 205 -1.26 5.88 5.69
C ALA A 205 0.13 5.38 5.26
N GLU A 206 0.45 4.13 5.58
CA GLU A 206 1.70 3.47 5.17
C GLU A 206 1.83 3.40 3.64
N GLY A 207 0.75 3.04 2.94
CA GLY A 207 0.73 2.99 1.48
C GLY A 207 0.94 4.36 0.83
N LEU A 208 0.29 5.40 1.35
CA LEU A 208 0.43 6.78 0.86
C LEU A 208 1.86 7.29 1.03
N ARG A 209 2.45 7.12 2.23
CA ARG A 209 3.86 7.49 2.47
C ARG A 209 4.80 6.73 1.55
N SER A 210 4.58 5.42 1.36
CA SER A 210 5.41 4.60 0.48
C SER A 210 5.35 5.09 -0.97
N ALA A 211 4.15 5.40 -1.48
CA ALA A 211 3.96 5.91 -2.83
C ALA A 211 4.63 7.28 -3.02
N LEU A 212 4.45 8.21 -2.08
CA LEU A 212 5.01 9.56 -2.16
C LEU A 212 6.54 9.58 -1.94
N THR A 213 7.06 8.68 -1.10
CA THR A 213 8.51 8.47 -0.96
C THR A 213 9.09 7.95 -2.27
N ASN A 214 8.44 6.98 -2.92
CA ASN A 214 8.86 6.50 -4.23
C ASN A 214 8.86 7.62 -5.28
N LEU A 215 7.87 8.51 -5.27
CA LEU A 215 7.86 9.68 -6.14
C LEU A 215 9.07 10.60 -5.87
N SER A 216 9.38 10.89 -4.60
CA SER A 216 10.55 11.72 -4.25
C SER A 216 11.86 11.07 -4.75
N LEU A 217 12.03 9.77 -4.52
CA LEU A 217 13.20 9.01 -4.98
C LEU A 217 13.29 9.00 -6.51
N SER A 218 12.18 8.72 -7.20
CA SER A 218 12.13 8.71 -8.67
C SER A 218 12.55 10.04 -9.27
N ARG A 219 12.25 11.15 -8.58
CA ARG A 219 12.68 12.51 -8.96
C ARG A 219 14.16 12.74 -8.66
N GLU A 220 14.64 12.34 -7.48
CA GLU A 220 16.05 12.46 -7.07
C GLU A 220 16.99 11.69 -8.01
N GLU A 221 16.58 10.51 -8.46
CA GLU A 221 17.32 9.69 -9.45
C GLU A 221 17.56 10.43 -10.76
N GLN A 222 16.71 11.39 -11.14
CA GLN A 222 16.89 12.16 -12.37
C GLN A 222 17.96 13.26 -12.25
N PHE A 223 18.37 13.62 -11.03
CA PHE A 223 19.42 14.61 -10.79
C PHE A 223 20.83 13.99 -10.72
N SER A 224 20.91 12.65 -10.70
CA SER A 224 22.16 11.88 -10.63
C SER A 224 22.70 11.57 -12.02
#